data_AF-A0A090R8U8-F1
#
_entry.id   AF-A0A090R8U8-F1
#
_cell.length_a   1.000
_cell.length_b   1.000
_cell.length_c   1.000
_cell.angle_alpha   90.00
_cell.angle_beta   90.00
_cell.angle_gamma   90.00
#
_symmetry.space_group_name_H-M   'P 1'
#
loop_
_entity.id
_entity.type
_entity.pdbx_description
1 polymer ?
#
loop_
_entity_poly.entity_id
_entity_poly.type
_entity_poly.pdbx_seq_one_letter_code
_entity_poly.pdbx_strand_id
1 'polypeptide(L)'
;MLAFNSNKQQQRTLNDELAVMESQQQALVQQLESLHVVLTQEEQAHSMQAEKVEAFKSALERLRKYQTSVKAQLEAHSLPTHNFAVMPDASLALTAENLQTRIDNLQSKREARAEIAERIQGFVRHQVLENDDQLMRPFVDDDLLAHAFEQLQSRYQGLDEEFDILRKHFVEHKHSIHGIINELKNNREMVRQFELSINRAFAGVTINDLSQVEATIKVEARFSDLVGEIEHLDTHSDQKASEQFIERLKAFSQKFSLMGKQPC
;
A
#
# COMPACT_ATOMS: atom_id res chain seq x y z
N MET A 1 -52.55 19.40 -116.79
CA MET A 1 -53.25 19.32 -115.48
C MET A 1 -52.98 18.05 -114.67
N LEU A 2 -52.32 17.00 -115.19
CA LEU A 2 -52.06 15.75 -114.44
C LEU A 2 -50.84 15.81 -113.49
N ALA A 3 -49.78 16.54 -113.85
CA ALA A 3 -48.58 16.65 -113.01
C ALA A 3 -48.80 17.39 -111.68
N PHE A 4 -49.72 18.36 -111.65
CA PHE A 4 -50.03 19.17 -110.46
C PHE A 4 -50.81 18.37 -109.40
N ASN A 5 -51.64 17.40 -109.83
CA ASN A 5 -52.39 16.53 -108.92
C ASN A 5 -51.50 15.45 -108.30
N SER A 6 -50.56 14.90 -109.07
CA SER A 6 -49.57 13.94 -108.57
C SER A 6 -48.64 14.57 -107.52
N ASN A 7 -48.17 15.80 -107.76
CA ASN A 7 -47.31 16.53 -106.82
C ASN A 7 -48.05 16.87 -105.51
N LYS A 8 -49.34 17.23 -105.60
CA LYS A 8 -50.17 17.52 -104.42
C LYS A 8 -50.52 16.27 -103.60
N GLN A 9 -50.64 15.10 -104.25
CA GLN A 9 -50.75 13.82 -103.55
C GLN A 9 -49.45 13.42 -102.86
N GLN A 10 -48.30 13.59 -103.53
CA GLN A 10 -46.98 13.32 -102.94
C GLN A 10 -46.68 14.22 -101.73
N GLN A 11 -47.08 15.49 -101.77
CA GLN A 11 -46.94 16.39 -100.61
C GLN A 11 -47.81 15.97 -99.42
N ARG A 12 -49.01 15.41 -99.67
CA ARG A 12 -49.87 14.90 -98.60
C ARG A 12 -49.28 13.64 -97.97
N THR A 13 -48.81 12.69 -98.77
CA THR A 13 -48.16 11.48 -98.25
C THR A 13 -46.89 11.80 -97.47
N LEU A 14 -46.07 12.74 -97.94
CA LEU A 14 -44.87 13.19 -97.21
C LEU A 14 -45.22 13.90 -95.90
N ASN A 15 -46.30 14.68 -95.86
CA ASN A 15 -46.77 15.31 -94.61
C ASN A 15 -47.34 14.29 -93.63
N ASP A 16 -48.06 13.28 -94.10
CA ASP A 16 -48.58 12.21 -93.25
C ASP A 16 -47.43 11.35 -92.70
N GLU A 17 -46.42 11.05 -93.51
CA GLU A 17 -45.19 10.36 -93.09
C GLU A 17 -44.38 11.19 -92.08
N LEU A 18 -44.26 12.51 -92.29
CA LEU A 18 -43.63 13.43 -91.33
C LEU A 18 -44.38 13.46 -89.99
N ALA A 19 -45.71 13.51 -90.02
CA ALA A 19 -46.52 13.50 -88.78
C ALA A 19 -46.37 12.18 -88.02
N VAL A 20 -46.29 11.05 -88.72
CA VAL A 20 -46.02 9.74 -88.10
C VAL A 20 -44.61 9.70 -87.50
N MET A 21 -43.61 10.22 -88.21
CA MET A 21 -42.22 10.29 -87.72
C MET A 21 -42.09 11.21 -86.50
N GLU A 22 -42.76 12.35 -86.48
CA GLU A 22 -42.79 13.27 -85.32
C GLU A 22 -43.46 12.62 -84.11
N SER A 23 -44.57 11.90 -84.31
CA SER A 23 -45.23 11.14 -83.24
C SER A 23 -44.34 10.02 -82.70
N GLN A 24 -43.60 9.32 -83.56
CA GLN A 24 -42.64 8.30 -83.16
C GLN A 24 -41.46 8.90 -82.40
N GLN A 25 -40.95 10.06 -82.84
CA GLN A 25 -39.88 10.78 -82.15
C GLN A 25 -40.30 11.22 -80.76
N GLN A 26 -41.52 11.77 -80.61
CA GLN A 26 -42.06 12.14 -79.30
C GLN A 26 -42.23 10.93 -78.38
N ALA A 27 -42.71 9.80 -78.91
CA ALA A 27 -42.82 8.56 -78.14
C ALA A 27 -41.45 8.04 -77.67
N LEU A 28 -40.42 8.10 -78.52
CA LEU A 28 -39.04 7.76 -78.17
C LEU A 28 -38.47 8.68 -77.09
N VAL A 29 -38.73 10.00 -77.19
CA VAL A 29 -38.28 10.98 -76.18
C VAL A 29 -38.93 10.70 -74.82
N GLN A 30 -40.25 10.46 -74.80
CA GLN A 30 -40.95 10.11 -73.56
C GLN A 30 -40.43 8.79 -72.96
N GLN A 31 -40.11 7.81 -73.80
CA GLN A 31 -39.52 6.55 -73.35
C GLN A 31 -38.12 6.78 -72.75
N LEU A 32 -37.27 7.61 -73.38
CA LEU A 32 -35.95 7.96 -72.85
C LEU A 32 -36.03 8.73 -71.52
N GLU A 33 -36.96 9.68 -71.40
CA GLU A 33 -37.20 10.40 -70.14
C GLU A 33 -37.65 9.45 -69.03
N SER A 34 -38.57 8.52 -69.33
CA SER A 34 -39.02 7.52 -68.35
C SER A 34 -37.88 6.61 -67.89
N LEU A 35 -37.01 6.17 -68.81
CA LEU A 35 -35.84 5.35 -68.49
C LEU A 35 -34.82 6.13 -67.67
N HIS A 36 -34.62 7.42 -67.95
CA HIS A 36 -33.72 8.27 -67.17
C HIS A 36 -34.21 8.44 -65.72
N VAL A 37 -35.52 8.64 -65.53
CA VAL A 37 -36.11 8.71 -64.18
C VAL A 37 -35.90 7.40 -63.42
N VAL A 38 -36.11 6.24 -64.05
CA VAL A 38 -35.87 4.94 -63.40
C VAL A 38 -34.39 4.75 -63.07
N LEU A 39 -33.48 5.11 -63.97
CA LEU A 39 -32.03 5.02 -63.74
C LEU A 39 -31.60 5.86 -62.52
N THR A 40 -32.05 7.11 -62.44
CA THR A 40 -31.71 7.99 -61.31
C THR A 40 -32.28 7.47 -59.97
N GLN A 41 -33.47 6.85 -59.98
CA GLN A 41 -34.04 6.21 -58.81
C GLN A 41 -33.23 4.97 -58.38
N GLU A 42 -32.76 4.15 -59.32
CA GLU A 42 -31.91 3.00 -59.01
C GLU A 42 -30.53 3.42 -58.48
N GLU A 43 -29.92 4.47 -59.05
CA GLU A 43 -28.65 5.02 -58.57
C GLU A 43 -28.77 5.54 -57.12
N GLN A 44 -29.86 6.24 -56.80
CA GLN A 44 -30.14 6.69 -55.43
C GLN A 44 -30.36 5.51 -54.48
N ALA A 45 -31.15 4.51 -54.88
CA ALA A 45 -31.39 3.32 -54.08
C ALA A 45 -30.09 2.53 -53.83
N HIS A 46 -29.24 2.39 -54.85
CA HIS A 46 -27.96 1.74 -54.74
C HIS A 46 -27.00 2.51 -53.81
N SER A 47 -26.96 3.84 -53.91
CA SER A 47 -26.17 4.69 -53.02
C SER A 47 -26.62 4.55 -51.55
N MET A 48 -27.92 4.59 -51.28
CA MET A 48 -28.46 4.39 -49.92
C MET A 48 -28.16 2.98 -49.38
N GLN A 49 -28.19 1.96 -50.25
CA GLN A 49 -27.88 0.60 -49.87
C GLN A 49 -26.38 0.43 -49.57
N ALA A 50 -25.50 1.06 -50.34
CA ALA A 50 -24.05 1.06 -50.11
C ALA A 50 -23.71 1.70 -48.74
N GLU A 51 -24.35 2.82 -48.39
CA GLU A 51 -24.17 3.45 -47.08
C GLU A 51 -24.61 2.53 -45.92
N LYS A 52 -25.75 1.84 -46.06
CA LYS A 52 -26.21 0.86 -45.06
C LYS A 52 -25.23 -0.30 -44.91
N VAL A 53 -24.70 -0.81 -46.01
CA VAL A 53 -23.71 -1.90 -45.99
C VAL A 53 -22.44 -1.45 -45.27
N GLU A 54 -21.96 -0.23 -45.51
CA GLU A 54 -20.76 0.29 -44.83
C GLU A 54 -21.03 0.53 -43.34
N ALA A 55 -22.23 1.01 -42.98
CA ALA A 55 -22.65 1.14 -41.59
C ALA A 55 -22.68 -0.22 -40.88
N PHE A 56 -23.26 -1.26 -41.49
CA PHE A 56 -23.26 -2.62 -40.93
C PHE A 56 -21.85 -3.21 -40.82
N LYS A 57 -20.99 -2.98 -41.82
CA LYS A 57 -19.60 -3.42 -41.78
C LYS A 57 -18.84 -2.78 -40.61
N SER A 58 -19.02 -1.47 -40.40
CA SER A 58 -18.42 -0.77 -39.27
C SER A 58 -18.95 -1.28 -37.91
N ALA A 59 -20.24 -1.62 -37.82
CA ALA A 59 -20.84 -2.21 -36.63
C ALA A 59 -20.29 -3.62 -36.35
N LEU A 60 -20.11 -4.44 -37.39
CA LEU A 60 -19.49 -5.76 -37.28
C LEU A 60 -18.03 -5.69 -36.83
N GLU A 61 -17.26 -4.71 -37.33
CA GLU A 61 -15.89 -4.50 -36.87
C GLU A 61 -15.82 -4.10 -35.39
N ARG A 62 -16.73 -3.23 -34.94
CA ARG A 62 -16.84 -2.86 -33.51
C ARG A 62 -17.19 -4.09 -32.66
N LEU A 63 -18.16 -4.90 -33.10
CA LEU A 63 -18.56 -6.12 -32.40
C LEU A 63 -17.39 -7.12 -32.33
N ARG A 64 -16.64 -7.27 -33.43
CA ARG A 64 -15.47 -8.16 -33.48
C ARG A 64 -14.35 -7.70 -32.54
N LYS A 65 -14.09 -6.38 -32.47
CA LYS A 65 -13.12 -5.83 -31.50
C LYS A 65 -13.58 -6.09 -30.06
N TYR A 66 -14.87 -5.88 -29.77
CA TYR A 66 -15.45 -6.16 -28.46
C TYR A 66 -15.32 -7.64 -28.10
N GLN A 67 -15.67 -8.55 -29.01
CA GLN A 67 -15.52 -9.99 -28.82
C GLN A 67 -14.07 -10.38 -28.49
N THR A 68 -13.09 -9.86 -29.24
CA THR A 68 -11.67 -10.14 -28.99
C THR A 68 -11.23 -9.60 -27.63
N SER A 69 -11.67 -8.40 -27.26
CA SER A 69 -11.32 -7.81 -25.96
C SER A 69 -11.93 -8.59 -24.78
N VAL A 70 -13.20 -8.97 -24.89
CA VAL A 70 -13.87 -9.78 -23.86
C VAL A 70 -13.23 -11.15 -23.76
N LYS A 71 -12.89 -11.79 -24.89
CA LYS A 71 -12.20 -13.08 -24.89
C LYS A 71 -10.84 -13.00 -24.19
N ALA A 72 -10.01 -12.02 -24.54
CA ALA A 72 -8.71 -11.84 -23.90
C ALA A 72 -8.83 -11.59 -22.39
N GLN A 73 -9.84 -10.84 -21.96
CA GLN A 73 -10.11 -10.59 -20.55
C GLN A 73 -10.59 -11.86 -19.82
N LEU A 74 -11.49 -12.64 -20.42
CA LEU A 74 -11.94 -13.92 -19.85
C LEU A 74 -10.78 -14.93 -19.72
N GLU A 75 -9.89 -15.01 -20.72
CA GLU A 75 -8.68 -15.85 -20.66
C GLU A 75 -7.70 -15.38 -19.57
N ALA A 76 -7.48 -14.07 -19.44
CA ALA A 76 -6.66 -13.50 -18.37
C ALA A 76 -7.19 -13.83 -16.96
N HIS A 77 -8.50 -14.08 -16.85
CA HIS A 77 -9.16 -14.45 -15.60
C HIS A 77 -9.43 -15.96 -15.47
N SER A 78 -8.90 -16.80 -16.37
CA SER A 78 -9.11 -18.27 -16.38
C SER A 78 -10.58 -18.69 -16.36
N LEU A 79 -11.47 -17.84 -16.89
CA LEU A 79 -12.90 -18.14 -16.99
C LEU A 79 -13.18 -18.96 -18.25
N PRO A 80 -14.23 -19.80 -18.26
CA PRO A 80 -14.57 -20.61 -19.43
C PRO A 80 -14.88 -19.70 -20.62
N THR A 81 -14.11 -19.84 -21.69
CA THR A 81 -14.36 -19.12 -22.95
C THR A 81 -15.18 -19.95 -23.94
N HIS A 82 -15.66 -21.12 -23.52
CA HIS A 82 -16.48 -22.04 -24.30
C HIS A 82 -17.55 -22.63 -23.38
N ASN A 83 -18.77 -22.82 -23.91
CA ASN A 83 -19.96 -23.29 -23.20
C ASN A 83 -20.44 -22.39 -22.05
N PHE A 84 -21.22 -21.37 -22.39
CA PHE A 84 -22.01 -20.57 -21.44
C PHE A 84 -23.26 -21.33 -20.96
N ALA A 85 -23.09 -22.55 -20.44
CA ALA A 85 -24.19 -23.39 -19.96
C ALA A 85 -24.71 -23.00 -18.56
N VAL A 86 -24.26 -21.86 -18.02
CA VAL A 86 -24.78 -21.30 -16.77
C VAL A 86 -25.98 -20.43 -17.14
N MET A 87 -27.17 -20.85 -16.71
CA MET A 87 -28.42 -20.11 -16.90
C MET A 87 -28.24 -18.63 -16.54
N PRO A 88 -28.73 -17.69 -17.36
CA PRO A 88 -28.70 -16.29 -17.02
C PRO A 88 -29.57 -16.09 -15.78
N ASP A 89 -28.96 -15.62 -14.70
CA ASP A 89 -29.67 -15.16 -13.53
C ASP A 89 -30.53 -13.96 -13.97
N ALA A 90 -31.84 -14.19 -14.15
CA ALA A 90 -32.77 -13.24 -14.77
C ALA A 90 -32.96 -11.94 -13.97
N SER A 91 -32.31 -11.82 -12.81
CA SER A 91 -32.28 -10.65 -11.94
C SER A 91 -31.30 -9.57 -12.40
N LEU A 92 -30.38 -9.88 -13.33
CA LEU A 92 -29.33 -8.96 -13.75
C LEU A 92 -29.60 -8.42 -15.16
N ALA A 93 -29.96 -7.14 -15.21
CA ALA A 93 -29.96 -6.39 -16.47
C ALA A 93 -28.52 -6.33 -17.02
N LEU A 94 -28.21 -7.18 -17.99
CA LEU A 94 -26.97 -7.22 -18.77
C LEU A 94 -26.89 -5.99 -19.68
N THR A 95 -26.73 -4.81 -19.09
CA THR A 95 -26.37 -3.58 -19.80
C THR A 95 -24.84 -3.47 -19.87
N ALA A 96 -24.32 -2.87 -20.94
CA ALA A 96 -22.88 -2.65 -21.10
C ALA A 96 -22.28 -1.84 -19.94
N GLU A 97 -23.08 -0.93 -19.37
CA GLU A 97 -22.73 -0.12 -18.20
C GLU A 97 -22.58 -0.96 -16.93
N ASN A 98 -23.54 -1.86 -16.63
CA ASN A 98 -23.44 -2.77 -15.47
C ASN A 98 -22.23 -3.72 -15.57
N LEU A 99 -21.91 -4.18 -16.78
CA LEU A 99 -20.72 -4.99 -17.00
C LEU A 99 -19.44 -4.18 -16.76
N GLN A 100 -19.38 -2.95 -17.27
CA GLN A 100 -18.23 -2.07 -17.04
C GLN A 100 -18.04 -1.76 -15.55
N THR A 101 -19.11 -1.39 -14.82
CA THR A 101 -19.03 -1.17 -13.38
C THR A 101 -18.56 -2.41 -12.61
N ARG A 102 -18.96 -3.61 -13.04
CA ARG A 102 -18.46 -4.85 -12.43
C ARG A 102 -16.99 -5.11 -12.73
N ILE A 103 -16.54 -4.81 -13.94
CA ILE A 103 -15.13 -4.89 -14.32
C ILE A 103 -14.31 -3.91 -13.47
N ASP A 104 -14.75 -2.66 -13.36
CA ASP A 104 -14.07 -1.62 -12.57
C ASP A 104 -14.02 -2.03 -11.09
N ASN A 105 -15.11 -2.59 -10.54
CA ASN A 105 -15.15 -3.11 -9.17
C ASN A 105 -14.23 -4.31 -8.94
N LEU A 106 -13.99 -5.15 -9.96
CA LEU A 106 -13.05 -6.26 -9.85
C LEU A 106 -11.60 -5.78 -9.96
N GLN A 107 -11.34 -4.75 -10.78
CA GLN A 107 -10.03 -4.11 -10.87
C GLN A 107 -9.66 -3.41 -9.57
N SER A 108 -10.58 -2.63 -8.98
CA SER A 108 -10.35 -1.97 -7.70
C SER A 108 -10.08 -2.96 -6.56
N LYS A 109 -10.79 -4.09 -6.54
CA LYS A 109 -10.49 -5.20 -5.61
C LYS A 109 -9.10 -5.78 -5.83
N ARG A 110 -8.64 -5.90 -7.07
CA ARG A 110 -7.30 -6.38 -7.40
C ARG A 110 -6.22 -5.40 -6.96
N GLU A 111 -6.43 -4.11 -7.18
CA GLU A 111 -5.53 -3.03 -6.73
C GLU A 111 -5.43 -3.00 -5.21
N ALA A 112 -6.56 -3.08 -4.50
CA ALA A 112 -6.58 -3.16 -3.04
C ALA A 112 -5.84 -4.40 -2.52
N ARG A 113 -5.99 -5.56 -3.18
CA ARG A 113 -5.22 -6.77 -2.83
C ARG A 113 -3.73 -6.57 -3.03
N ALA A 114 -3.31 -5.94 -4.13
CA ALA A 114 -1.91 -5.65 -4.40
C ALA A 114 -1.32 -4.70 -3.35
N GLU A 115 -2.07 -3.65 -2.96
CA GLU A 115 -1.67 -2.72 -1.92
C GLU A 115 -1.53 -3.40 -0.55
N ILE A 116 -2.47 -4.28 -0.19
CA ILE A 116 -2.39 -5.06 1.06
C ILE A 116 -1.17 -5.99 1.04
N ALA A 117 -0.94 -6.69 -0.07
CA ALA A 117 0.23 -7.55 -0.22
C ALA A 117 1.55 -6.76 -0.12
N GLU A 118 1.63 -5.56 -0.72
CA GLU A 118 2.80 -4.69 -0.62
C GLU A 118 3.04 -4.23 0.83
N ARG A 119 1.98 -3.84 1.55
CA ARG A 119 2.09 -3.44 2.96
C ARG A 119 2.55 -4.60 3.85
N ILE A 120 2.06 -5.82 3.61
CA ILE A 120 2.49 -7.03 4.33
C ILE A 120 3.94 -7.37 4.02
N GLN A 121 4.36 -7.27 2.75
CA GLN A 121 5.78 -7.38 2.39
C GLN A 121 6.62 -6.30 3.07
N GLY A 122 6.06 -5.10 3.26
CA GLY A 122 6.62 -4.05 4.10
C GLY A 122 6.85 -4.52 5.54
N PHE A 123 5.86 -5.13 6.19
CA PHE A 123 6.00 -5.64 7.56
C PHE A 123 7.04 -6.77 7.68
N VAL A 124 7.14 -7.64 6.67
CA VAL A 124 8.22 -8.66 6.58
C VAL A 124 9.59 -7.99 6.45
N ARG A 125 9.73 -6.95 5.62
CA ARG A 125 10.98 -6.18 5.48
C ARG A 125 11.43 -5.49 6.76
N HIS A 126 10.49 -5.04 7.59
CA HIS A 126 10.78 -4.44 8.91
C HIS A 126 11.02 -5.49 10.00
N GLN A 127 11.09 -6.79 9.65
CA GLN A 127 11.25 -7.93 10.57
C GLN A 127 10.16 -8.04 11.65
N VAL A 128 8.99 -7.44 11.42
CA VAL A 128 7.84 -7.53 12.34
C VAL A 128 7.20 -8.92 12.26
N LEU A 129 7.31 -9.57 11.11
CA LEU A 129 6.87 -10.94 10.86
C LEU A 129 8.07 -11.84 10.60
N GLU A 130 7.95 -13.10 10.99
CA GLU A 130 8.97 -14.11 10.71
C GLU A 130 9.06 -14.32 9.18
N ASN A 131 10.29 -14.45 8.67
CA ASN A 131 10.57 -14.50 7.24
C ASN A 131 10.02 -15.78 6.60
N ASP A 132 8.74 -15.77 6.24
CA ASP A 132 8.21 -16.71 5.28
C ASP A 132 8.57 -16.19 3.88
N ASP A 133 9.57 -16.83 3.24
CA ASP A 133 9.92 -16.61 1.82
C ASP A 133 8.70 -16.76 0.87
N GLN A 134 7.62 -17.36 1.37
CA GLN A 134 6.34 -17.50 0.70
C GLN A 134 5.52 -16.19 0.67
N LEU A 135 5.66 -15.32 1.67
CA LEU A 135 5.02 -13.98 1.73
C LEU A 135 5.68 -12.98 0.77
N MET A 136 6.92 -13.24 0.34
CA MET A 136 7.68 -12.41 -0.61
C MET A 136 7.36 -12.73 -2.07
N ARG A 137 6.45 -13.68 -2.33
CA ARG A 137 6.00 -14.00 -3.69
C ARG A 137 5.01 -12.94 -4.21
N PRO A 138 5.00 -12.70 -5.54
CA PRO A 138 4.08 -11.72 -6.15
C PRO A 138 2.61 -12.14 -6.08
N PHE A 139 2.32 -13.41 -5.76
CA PHE A 139 0.99 -13.90 -5.46
C PHE A 139 1.01 -14.50 -4.05
N VAL A 140 0.36 -13.82 -3.11
CA VAL A 140 0.16 -14.31 -1.76
C VAL A 140 -1.25 -14.89 -1.67
N ASP A 141 -1.35 -16.16 -1.28
CA ASP A 141 -2.64 -16.83 -1.09
C ASP A 141 -3.41 -16.20 0.08
N ASP A 142 -4.75 -16.15 -0.03
CA ASP A 142 -5.61 -15.49 0.97
C ASP A 142 -5.51 -16.14 2.36
N ASP A 143 -5.25 -17.45 2.43
CA ASP A 143 -5.01 -18.17 3.69
C ASP A 143 -3.69 -17.75 4.35
N LEU A 144 -2.67 -17.46 3.53
CA LEU A 144 -1.34 -17.05 3.99
C LEU A 144 -1.36 -15.58 4.44
N LEU A 145 -2.17 -14.74 3.77
CA LEU A 145 -2.50 -13.39 4.21
C LEU A 145 -3.25 -13.41 5.55
N ALA A 146 -4.27 -14.25 5.69
CA ALA A 146 -5.02 -14.39 6.95
C ALA A 146 -4.10 -14.82 8.10
N HIS A 147 -3.22 -15.80 7.86
CA HIS A 147 -2.25 -16.22 8.86
C HIS A 147 -1.25 -15.13 9.22
N ALA A 148 -0.75 -14.37 8.24
CA ALA A 148 0.12 -13.21 8.50
C ALA A 148 -0.60 -12.12 9.32
N PHE A 149 -1.89 -11.89 9.08
CA PHE A 149 -2.70 -10.97 9.89
C PHE A 149 -2.90 -11.47 11.32
N GLU A 150 -3.15 -12.76 11.53
CA GLU A 150 -3.24 -13.36 12.86
C GLU A 150 -1.91 -13.26 13.63
N GLN A 151 -0.79 -13.53 12.95
CA GLN A 151 0.55 -13.36 13.54
C GLN A 151 0.80 -11.90 13.90
N LEU A 152 0.45 -10.96 13.02
CA LEU A 152 0.59 -9.53 13.27
C LEU A 152 -0.28 -9.10 14.46
N GLN A 153 -1.53 -9.55 14.51
CA GLN A 153 -2.44 -9.29 15.62
C GLN A 153 -1.88 -9.82 16.94
N SER A 154 -1.37 -11.05 16.96
CA SER A 154 -0.76 -11.65 18.15
C SER A 154 0.46 -10.88 18.63
N ARG A 155 1.35 -10.48 17.71
CA ARG A 155 2.56 -9.70 18.03
C ARG A 155 2.23 -8.30 18.55
N TYR A 156 1.28 -7.60 17.93
CA TYR A 156 0.86 -6.28 18.41
C TYR A 156 0.05 -6.35 19.71
N GLN A 157 -0.69 -7.43 19.95
CA GLN A 157 -1.42 -7.63 21.20
C GLN A 157 -0.46 -7.87 22.39
N GLY A 158 0.68 -8.53 22.17
CA GLY A 158 1.72 -8.70 23.19
C GLY A 158 2.63 -7.49 23.39
N LEU A 159 2.58 -6.49 22.50
CA LEU A 159 3.50 -5.35 22.53
C LEU A 159 3.28 -4.44 23.75
N ASP A 160 2.02 -4.21 24.13
CA ASP A 160 1.69 -3.42 25.32
C ASP A 160 2.16 -4.12 26.60
N GLU A 161 2.04 -5.45 26.65
CA GLU A 161 2.56 -6.26 27.76
C GLU A 161 4.09 -6.21 27.82
N GLU A 162 4.78 -6.28 26.68
CA GLU A 162 6.25 -6.10 26.61
C GLU A 162 6.68 -4.70 27.07
N PHE A 163 5.94 -3.65 26.68
CA PHE A 163 6.20 -2.28 27.15
C PHE A 163 5.96 -2.14 28.66
N ASP A 164 4.93 -2.79 29.20
CA ASP A 164 4.65 -2.78 30.62
C ASP A 164 5.70 -3.58 31.43
N ILE A 165 6.16 -4.72 30.91
CA ILE A 165 7.29 -5.47 31.46
C ILE A 165 8.56 -4.62 31.43
N LEU A 166 8.85 -3.94 30.32
CA LEU A 166 10.01 -3.06 30.21
C LEU A 166 9.93 -1.88 31.18
N ARG A 167 8.74 -1.26 31.32
CA ARG A 167 8.51 -0.19 32.28
C ARG A 167 8.71 -0.68 33.71
N LYS A 168 8.21 -1.89 34.03
CA LYS A 168 8.42 -2.52 35.34
C LYS A 168 9.90 -2.77 35.61
N HIS A 169 10.64 -3.33 34.65
CA HIS A 169 12.08 -3.53 34.77
C HIS A 169 12.84 -2.20 34.92
N PHE A 170 12.42 -1.13 34.24
CA PHE A 170 13.02 0.18 34.42
C PHE A 170 12.81 0.73 35.83
N VAL A 171 11.59 0.58 36.38
CA VAL A 171 11.28 0.99 37.76
C VAL A 171 12.05 0.15 38.78
N GLU A 172 12.09 -1.17 38.61
CA GLU A 172 12.88 -2.08 39.45
C GLU A 172 14.37 -1.73 39.43
N HIS A 173 14.91 -1.45 38.25
CA HIS A 173 16.30 -1.04 38.08
C HIS A 173 16.58 0.32 38.74
N LYS A 174 15.67 1.30 38.60
CA LYS A 174 15.77 2.59 39.31
C LYS A 174 15.76 2.40 40.83
N HIS A 175 14.89 1.53 41.33
CA HIS A 175 14.82 1.22 42.75
C HIS A 175 16.09 0.53 43.26
N SER A 176 16.65 -0.41 42.49
CA SER A 176 17.91 -1.08 42.82
C SER A 176 19.09 -0.09 42.89
N ILE A 177 19.22 0.80 41.90
CA ILE A 177 20.24 1.86 41.91
C ILE A 177 20.06 2.78 43.12
N HIS A 178 18.83 3.18 43.42
CA HIS A 178 18.54 4.02 44.59
C HIS A 178 18.92 3.31 45.91
N GLY A 179 18.66 2.00 46.01
CA GLY A 179 19.10 1.18 47.14
C GLY A 179 20.62 1.20 47.31
N ILE A 180 21.37 0.95 46.23
CA ILE A 180 22.84 0.98 46.25
C ILE A 180 23.36 2.38 46.64
N ILE A 181 22.75 3.45 46.11
CA ILE A 181 23.09 4.82 46.47
C ILE A 181 22.88 5.09 47.96
N ASN A 182 21.75 4.65 48.53
CA ASN A 182 21.46 4.85 49.94
C ASN A 182 22.41 4.04 50.84
N GLU A 183 22.76 2.82 50.47
CA GLU A 183 23.77 2.03 51.19
C GLU A 183 25.14 2.72 51.17
N LEU A 184 25.57 3.26 50.04
CA LEU A 184 26.83 4.00 49.92
C LEU A 184 26.82 5.27 50.79
N LYS A 185 25.70 6.00 50.82
CA LYS A 185 25.53 7.18 51.69
C LYS A 185 25.59 6.79 53.18
N ASN A 186 24.90 5.72 53.57
CA ASN A 186 24.93 5.20 54.95
C ASN A 186 26.34 4.75 55.36
N ASN A 187 27.05 4.05 54.49
CA ASN A 187 28.43 3.62 54.74
C ASN A 187 29.37 4.83 54.89
N ARG A 188 29.22 5.87 54.06
CA ARG A 188 29.99 7.12 54.21
C ARG A 188 29.74 7.77 55.56
N GLU A 189 28.48 7.87 55.99
CA GLU A 189 28.14 8.45 57.28
C GLU A 189 28.69 7.61 58.44
N MET A 190 28.64 6.28 58.35
CA MET A 190 29.24 5.39 59.35
C MET A 190 30.74 5.60 59.49
N VAL A 191 31.48 5.71 58.38
CA VAL A 191 32.92 6.00 58.39
C VAL A 191 33.19 7.37 59.01
N ARG A 192 32.39 8.39 58.68
CA ARG A 192 32.51 9.73 59.25
C ARG A 192 32.26 9.75 60.76
N GLN A 193 31.24 9.04 61.24
CA GLN A 193 30.93 8.90 62.66
C GLN A 193 32.05 8.15 63.41
N PHE A 194 32.62 7.12 62.78
CA PHE A 194 33.77 6.40 63.33
C PHE A 194 35.01 7.28 63.44
N GLU A 195 35.33 8.07 62.41
CA GLU A 195 36.41 9.06 62.44
C GLU A 195 36.20 10.10 63.55
N LEU A 196 34.98 10.64 63.67
CA LEU A 196 34.63 11.56 64.77
C LEU A 196 34.75 10.91 66.14
N SER A 197 34.34 9.64 66.29
CA SER A 197 34.46 8.89 67.54
C SER A 197 35.93 8.67 67.91
N ILE A 198 36.78 8.36 66.94
CA ILE A 198 38.22 8.20 67.14
C ILE A 198 38.86 9.53 67.55
N ASN A 199 38.58 10.60 66.80
CA ASN A 199 39.15 11.92 67.10
C ASN A 199 38.67 12.45 68.44
N ARG A 200 37.42 12.17 68.84
CA ARG A 200 36.92 12.47 70.19
C ARG A 200 37.61 11.64 71.27
N ALA A 201 37.90 10.37 71.02
CA ALA A 201 38.63 9.52 71.96
C ALA A 201 40.09 9.98 72.13
N PHE A 202 40.74 10.44 71.06
CA PHE A 202 42.10 10.97 71.11
C PHE A 202 42.19 12.42 71.62
N ALA A 203 41.12 13.21 71.54
CA ALA A 203 41.08 14.57 72.09
C ALA A 203 41.27 14.62 73.63
N GLY A 204 41.08 13.50 74.34
CA GLY A 204 41.32 13.39 75.79
C GLY A 204 42.71 12.86 76.16
N VAL A 205 43.56 12.52 75.19
CA VAL A 205 44.86 11.87 75.43
C VAL A 205 45.97 12.91 75.33
N THR A 206 46.40 13.45 76.47
CA THR A 206 47.61 14.30 76.57
C THR A 206 48.83 13.41 76.81
N ILE A 207 49.64 13.18 75.78
CA ILE A 207 50.98 12.60 75.92
C ILE A 207 51.96 13.77 75.88
N ASN A 208 52.90 13.83 76.84
CA ASN A 208 53.88 14.92 76.92
C ASN A 208 54.57 15.15 75.57
N ASP A 209 54.68 16.43 75.18
CA ASP A 209 55.19 16.97 73.90
C ASP A 209 54.33 16.78 72.62
N LEU A 210 53.08 16.31 72.71
CA LEU A 210 52.13 16.29 71.59
C LEU A 210 50.89 17.14 71.86
N SER A 211 50.72 18.22 71.08
CA SER A 211 49.63 19.18 71.25
C SER A 211 48.28 18.70 70.70
N GLN A 212 48.25 17.77 69.74
CA GLN A 212 47.02 17.19 69.19
C GLN A 212 47.32 15.88 68.44
N VAL A 213 46.45 14.88 68.61
CA VAL A 213 46.45 13.65 67.80
C VAL A 213 45.14 13.61 67.02
N GLU A 214 45.22 13.70 65.70
CA GLU A 214 44.08 13.59 64.77
C GLU A 214 44.29 12.38 63.88
N ALA A 215 43.35 11.44 63.91
CA ALA A 215 43.32 10.30 63.01
C ALA A 215 42.47 10.66 61.81
N THR A 216 43.12 10.85 60.66
CA THR A 216 42.43 11.04 59.38
C THR A 216 42.27 9.69 58.69
N ILE A 217 41.03 9.24 58.52
CA ILE A 217 40.76 8.02 57.74
C ILE A 217 40.70 8.43 56.27
N LYS A 218 41.77 8.14 55.53
CA LYS A 218 41.80 8.37 54.08
C LYS A 218 40.84 7.39 53.40
N VAL A 219 39.65 7.89 53.06
CA VAL A 219 38.72 7.21 52.17
C VAL A 219 39.30 7.21 50.75
N GLU A 220 39.24 6.08 50.04
CA GLU A 220 39.79 5.94 48.69
C GLU A 220 39.19 7.00 47.75
N ALA A 221 40.03 7.76 47.02
CA ALA A 221 39.60 8.90 46.20
C ALA A 221 38.44 8.54 45.24
N ARG A 222 38.46 7.31 44.71
CA ARG A 222 37.43 6.75 43.82
C ARG A 222 36.05 6.68 44.47
N PHE A 223 35.95 6.47 45.78
CA PHE A 223 34.67 6.49 46.51
C PHE A 223 34.18 7.92 46.73
N SER A 224 35.09 8.86 46.99
CA SER A 224 34.72 10.27 47.14
C SER A 224 34.19 10.85 45.82
N ASP A 225 34.82 10.50 44.70
CA ASP A 225 34.39 10.91 43.36
C ASP A 225 33.03 10.29 43.01
N LEU A 226 32.83 9.00 43.29
CA LEU A 226 31.57 8.30 43.04
C LEU A 226 30.42 8.88 43.87
N VAL A 227 30.66 9.19 45.15
CA VAL A 227 29.65 9.79 46.03
C VAL A 227 29.38 11.26 45.65
N GLY A 228 30.38 12.01 45.20
CA GLY A 228 30.19 13.37 44.67
C GLY A 228 29.38 13.40 43.37
N GLU A 229 29.62 12.44 42.45
CA GLU A 229 28.81 12.27 41.24
C GLU A 229 27.36 11.82 41.59
N ILE A 230 27.18 11.01 42.64
CA ILE A 230 25.85 10.61 43.17
C ILE A 230 25.06 11.80 43.73
N GLU A 231 25.71 12.75 44.41
CA GLU A 231 25.06 13.95 44.96
C GLU A 231 24.57 14.92 43.87
N HIS A 232 25.18 14.88 42.68
CA HIS A 232 24.78 15.67 41.52
C HIS A 232 23.85 14.94 40.54
N LEU A 233 23.68 13.63 40.68
CA LEU A 233 22.73 12.85 39.90
C LEU A 233 21.31 13.11 40.40
N ASP A 234 20.55 13.85 39.60
CA ASP A 234 19.16 14.17 39.89
C ASP A 234 18.31 12.89 39.90
N THR A 235 18.06 12.38 41.10
CA THR A 235 17.24 11.20 41.40
C THR A 235 15.77 11.31 40.92
N HIS A 236 15.33 12.50 40.51
CA HIS A 236 13.99 12.76 39.98
C HIS A 236 13.94 12.94 38.47
N SER A 237 15.07 12.95 37.76
CA SER A 237 15.04 13.03 36.29
C SER A 237 14.70 11.67 35.66
N ASP A 238 13.91 11.70 34.58
CA ASP A 238 13.62 10.53 33.73
C ASP A 238 14.81 10.14 32.82
N GLN A 239 15.96 10.81 32.98
CA GLN A 239 17.15 10.50 32.22
C GLN A 239 17.83 9.26 32.82
N LYS A 240 18.01 8.25 31.98
CA LYS A 240 18.80 7.04 32.29
C LYS A 240 20.16 7.51 32.82
N ALA A 241 20.49 7.16 34.07
CA ALA A 241 21.84 7.41 34.59
C ALA A 241 22.86 6.80 33.63
N SER A 242 23.93 7.53 33.32
CA SER A 242 24.92 7.10 32.33
C SER A 242 25.35 5.66 32.59
N GLU A 243 25.30 4.80 31.58
CA GLU A 243 25.65 3.37 31.72
C GLU A 243 27.06 3.18 32.30
N GLN A 244 27.97 4.10 31.96
CA GLN A 244 29.33 4.14 32.51
C GLN A 244 29.39 4.45 34.01
N PHE A 245 28.44 5.22 34.54
CA PHE A 245 28.32 5.47 35.97
C PHE A 245 27.77 4.23 36.69
N ILE A 246 26.77 3.56 36.10
CA ILE A 246 26.18 2.33 36.65
C ILE A 246 27.19 1.18 36.67
N GLU A 247 28.00 1.02 35.62
CA GLU A 247 29.08 0.03 35.58
C GLU A 247 30.14 0.30 36.66
N ARG A 248 30.55 1.57 36.82
CA ARG A 248 31.48 1.96 37.89
C ARG A 248 30.89 1.70 39.27
N LEU A 249 29.61 2.00 39.48
CA LEU A 249 28.88 1.73 40.72
C LEU A 249 28.79 0.22 41.02
N LYS A 250 28.44 -0.59 40.02
CA LYS A 250 28.37 -2.07 40.15
C LYS A 250 29.74 -2.67 40.42
N ALA A 251 30.77 -2.26 39.68
CA ALA A 251 32.14 -2.74 39.90
C ALA A 251 32.66 -2.37 41.29
N PHE A 252 32.32 -1.16 41.78
CA PHE A 252 32.67 -0.73 43.11
C PHE A 252 31.93 -1.52 44.21
N SER A 253 30.61 -1.69 44.07
CA SER A 253 29.79 -2.50 44.98
C SER A 253 30.26 -3.97 45.02
N GLN A 254 30.58 -4.58 43.88
CA GLN A 254 31.12 -5.94 43.82
C GLN A 254 32.48 -6.04 44.53
N LYS A 255 33.37 -5.07 44.32
CA LYS A 255 34.68 -5.04 44.97
C LYS A 255 34.58 -4.86 46.49
N PHE A 256 33.65 -4.02 46.97
CA PHE A 256 33.37 -3.87 48.40
C PHE A 256 32.72 -5.13 49.01
N SER A 257 31.80 -5.77 48.29
CA SER A 257 31.15 -7.00 48.72
C SER A 257 32.12 -8.20 48.77
N LEU A 258 33.11 -8.24 47.87
CA LEU A 258 34.21 -9.21 47.88
C LEU A 258 35.21 -8.97 49.01
N MET A 259 35.49 -7.70 49.34
CA MET A 259 36.35 -7.33 50.49
C MET A 259 35.70 -7.61 51.85
N GLY A 260 34.35 -7.58 51.95
CA GLY A 260 33.62 -7.96 53.16
C GLY A 260 33.52 -9.48 53.40
N LYS A 261 33.96 -10.31 52.44
CA LYS A 261 34.00 -11.78 52.54
C LYS A 261 35.43 -12.32 52.63
N GLN A 262 36.34 -11.64 53.33
CA GLN A 262 37.53 -12.34 53.80
C GLN A 262 37.14 -13.25 54.97
N PRO A 263 37.37 -14.57 54.86
CA PRO A 263 37.06 -15.49 55.95
C PRO A 263 38.04 -15.24 57.09
N CYS A 264 37.50 -14.97 58.28
CA CYS A 264 38.14 -15.45 59.50
C CYS A 264 37.87 -16.95 59.64
#